data_AF-A0A1N6T2N8-F1
#
_entry.id   AF-A0A1N6T2N8-F1
#
_cell.length_a   1.000
_cell.length_b   1.000
_cell.length_c   1.000
_cell.angle_alpha   90.00
_cell.angle_beta   90.00
_cell.angle_gamma   90.00
#
_symmetry.space_group_name_H-M   'P 1'
#
loop_
_entity.id
_entity.type
_entity.pdbx_description
1 polymer ?
#
loop_
_entity_poly.entity_id
_entity_poly.type
_entity_poly.pdbx_seq_one_letter_code
_entity_poly.pdbx_strand_id
1 'polypeptide(L)'
;MTAAMNARHDDDHQPDVAETPRHQENDAATLRGIVQRLAEEASTLGIDLVDIAGAIQDVAGISKRHAVTFDGVTRTALSIAETNRDVAVTLRETDQTAGEARRMLTDSATRLTGAVGKIDHMVETSEEIGTEIGSFSLSLSEVDKVAEEIGTIARQTNLLALNAAIEAARAGEAGKGFAVVATEVRALALQTSQATGAIQETLNQIRQKIVRLTDAGRGATASARDVRETSQAMNASFSAMEQVITRILDGSSAMAQTTDQVDRQCSEFVATLSDMSAEVRQSDHHLQQTAGRVDKVVALSETLIQLTASAGIRTADSDWIDTAVDVAARISHAFQQAVDSGRIRSSDLFDRNYRPIPGTDPVQMMTGFTEFTDQVLPGIIEPIAASSDRIGFCAAVDENGYLPTHNKKFSAPQRPGDTVWNTANCRNRRIFNDRVGLSAGRSTAPFLVQTYRRDMGGGNFVLMKDISAPIFVGGRHWGGLRLAVKV
;
A
#
# COMPACT_ATOMS: atom_id res chain seq x y z
N MET A 1 4.73 5.77 110.46
CA MET A 1 4.80 7.20 110.84
C MET A 1 3.80 7.93 109.98
N THR A 2 2.58 8.13 110.48
CA THR A 2 2.08 9.40 111.08
C THR A 2 1.57 10.33 109.97
N ALA A 3 0.34 10.84 109.91
CA ALA A 3 -0.91 10.66 110.64
C ALA A 3 -2.01 11.46 109.90
N ALA A 4 -3.28 11.10 110.14
CA ALA A 4 -4.43 12.00 110.42
C ALA A 4 -4.90 13.02 109.34
N MET A 5 -6.14 13.51 109.30
CA MET A 5 -7.48 13.09 109.73
C MET A 5 -8.46 14.08 109.05
N ASN A 6 -9.68 13.62 108.76
CA ASN A 6 -10.86 14.40 108.33
C ASN A 6 -11.11 15.73 109.09
N ALA A 7 -11.60 16.79 108.41
CA ALA A 7 -13.04 17.17 108.39
C ALA A 7 -13.34 18.66 108.04
N ARG A 8 -14.16 18.85 106.98
CA ARG A 8 -15.35 19.74 106.77
C ARG A 8 -15.38 21.27 107.09
N HIS A 9 -15.70 22.08 106.07
CA HIS A 9 -16.87 23.00 105.93
C HIS A 9 -16.84 23.62 104.50
N ASP A 10 -17.88 23.44 103.66
CA ASP A 10 -19.00 24.37 103.35
C ASP A 10 -18.50 25.78 103.00
N ASP A 11 -18.84 26.47 101.90
CA ASP A 11 -19.88 26.40 100.87
C ASP A 11 -19.44 27.46 99.82
N ASP A 12 -19.38 27.14 98.53
CA ASP A 12 -20.00 28.00 97.50
C ASP A 12 -20.05 27.24 96.15
N HIS A 13 -21.28 27.06 95.70
CA HIS A 13 -21.66 26.25 94.56
C HIS A 13 -22.02 27.20 93.42
N GLN A 14 -21.11 27.36 92.46
CA GLN A 14 -21.47 27.79 91.12
C GLN A 14 -20.74 26.91 90.10
N PRO A 15 -21.44 25.96 89.46
CA PRO A 15 -20.87 25.22 88.34
C PRO A 15 -20.93 26.13 87.11
N ASP A 16 -19.78 26.62 86.66
CA ASP A 16 -19.64 27.25 85.34
C ASP A 16 -19.65 26.15 84.27
N VAL A 17 -20.85 25.62 84.00
CA VAL A 17 -21.15 24.69 82.90
C VAL A 17 -21.95 25.47 81.88
N ALA A 18 -21.30 26.39 81.16
CA ALA A 18 -21.97 27.17 80.12
C ALA A 18 -21.11 27.52 78.88
N GLU A 19 -19.90 26.96 78.70
CA GLU A 19 -19.09 27.21 77.49
C GLU A 19 -18.99 26.04 76.50
N THR A 20 -19.52 24.87 76.80
CA THR A 20 -19.36 23.67 75.96
C THR A 20 -20.31 23.50 74.74
N PRO A 21 -21.48 24.17 74.60
CA PRO A 21 -22.33 23.97 73.41
C PRO A 21 -21.85 24.72 72.16
N ARG A 22 -21.31 25.95 72.32
CA ARG A 22 -20.95 26.81 71.19
C ARG A 22 -19.73 26.33 70.40
N HIS A 23 -18.74 25.73 71.06
CA HIS A 23 -17.58 25.14 70.37
C HIS A 23 -17.96 23.88 69.57
N GLN A 24 -18.80 23.00 70.13
CA GLN A 24 -19.29 21.80 69.43
C GLN A 24 -20.21 22.12 68.24
N GLU A 25 -21.06 23.15 68.36
CA GLU A 25 -21.88 23.62 67.24
C GLU A 25 -21.04 24.21 66.09
N ASN A 26 -19.94 24.91 66.42
CA ASN A 26 -19.03 25.49 65.43
C ASN A 26 -18.19 24.41 64.72
N ASP A 27 -17.77 23.38 65.45
CA ASP A 27 -17.05 22.22 64.89
C ASP A 27 -17.96 21.37 63.99
N ALA A 28 -19.23 21.18 64.37
CA ALA A 28 -20.22 20.47 63.56
C ALA A 28 -20.63 21.24 62.29
N ALA A 29 -20.66 22.58 62.33
CA ALA A 29 -20.87 23.41 61.15
C ALA A 29 -19.66 23.37 60.20
N THR A 30 -18.45 23.42 60.77
CA THR A 30 -17.19 23.31 60.01
C THR A 30 -17.06 21.96 59.33
N LEU A 31 -17.36 20.86 60.05
CA LEU A 31 -17.35 19.51 59.50
C LEU A 31 -18.37 19.34 58.36
N ARG A 32 -19.58 19.90 58.51
CA ARG A 32 -20.58 19.91 57.44
C ARG A 32 -20.08 20.64 56.18
N GLY A 33 -19.45 21.81 56.34
CA GLY A 33 -18.87 22.54 55.21
C GLY A 33 -17.68 21.84 54.55
N ILE A 34 -16.90 21.03 55.28
CA ILE A 34 -15.84 20.20 54.70
C ILE A 34 -16.45 19.05 53.89
N VAL A 35 -17.43 18.34 54.44
CA VAL A 35 -18.04 17.19 53.78
C VAL A 35 -18.86 17.61 52.55
N GLN A 36 -19.50 18.78 52.58
CA GLN A 36 -20.17 19.34 51.39
C GLN A 36 -19.17 19.59 50.25
N ARG A 37 -18.04 20.25 50.54
CA ARG A 37 -16.97 20.45 49.54
C ARG A 37 -16.41 19.12 49.04
N LEU A 38 -16.25 18.13 49.91
CA LEU A 38 -15.79 16.79 49.52
C LEU A 38 -16.77 16.13 48.53
N ALA A 39 -18.08 16.31 48.70
CA ALA A 39 -19.07 15.78 47.77
C ALA A 39 -19.05 16.49 46.41
N GLU A 40 -18.89 17.82 46.41
CA GLU A 40 -18.74 18.62 45.19
C GLU A 40 -17.49 18.20 44.40
N GLU A 41 -16.35 18.04 45.08
CA GLU A 41 -15.10 17.55 44.49
C GLU A 41 -15.23 16.10 43.99
N ALA A 42 -15.88 15.21 44.76
CA ALA A 42 -16.12 13.83 44.34
C ALA A 42 -16.98 13.75 43.08
N SER A 43 -18.00 14.62 42.96
CA SER A 43 -18.84 14.74 41.77
C SER A 43 -18.03 15.19 40.55
N THR A 44 -17.23 16.26 40.68
CA THR A 44 -16.38 16.76 39.60
C THR A 44 -15.36 15.71 39.18
N LEU A 45 -14.74 15.03 40.13
CA LEU A 45 -13.82 13.93 39.86
C LEU A 45 -14.49 12.79 39.06
N GLY A 46 -15.74 12.44 39.39
CA GLY A 46 -16.49 11.41 38.65
C GLY A 46 -16.75 11.79 37.19
N ILE A 47 -16.97 13.08 36.91
CA ILE A 47 -17.12 13.63 35.55
C ILE A 47 -15.81 13.49 34.77
N ASP A 48 -14.71 14.01 35.32
CA ASP A 48 -13.41 14.00 34.66
C ASP A 48 -12.93 12.57 34.35
N LEU A 49 -13.19 11.63 35.26
CA LEU A 49 -12.81 10.23 35.08
C LEU A 49 -13.57 9.53 33.95
N VAL A 50 -14.84 9.87 33.74
CA VAL A 50 -15.63 9.31 32.63
C VAL A 50 -15.11 9.82 31.29
N ASP A 51 -14.69 11.09 31.22
CA ASP A 51 -14.05 11.64 30.03
C ASP A 51 -12.67 11.00 29.77
N ILE A 52 -11.87 10.79 30.82
CA ILE A 52 -10.61 10.04 30.73
C ILE A 52 -10.84 8.60 30.25
N ALA A 53 -11.86 7.91 30.77
CA ALA A 53 -12.22 6.56 30.32
C ALA A 53 -12.55 6.54 28.81
N GLY A 54 -13.28 7.56 28.34
CA GLY A 54 -13.56 7.76 26.92
C GLY A 54 -12.30 7.94 26.08
N ALA A 55 -11.41 8.84 26.51
CA ALA A 55 -10.14 9.07 25.82
C ALA A 55 -9.28 7.79 25.75
N ILE A 56 -9.26 6.97 26.81
CA ILE A 56 -8.55 5.69 26.83
C ILE A 56 -9.11 4.73 25.78
N GLN A 57 -10.43 4.63 25.64
CA GLN A 57 -11.07 3.80 24.61
C GLN A 57 -10.73 4.26 23.20
N ASP A 58 -10.72 5.57 22.96
CA ASP A 58 -10.34 6.14 21.66
C ASP A 58 -8.89 5.80 21.30
N VAL A 59 -7.96 5.96 22.25
CA VAL A 59 -6.55 5.60 22.05
C VAL A 59 -6.38 4.09 21.85
N ALA A 60 -7.12 3.24 22.58
CA ALA A 60 -7.09 1.78 22.35
C ALA A 60 -7.56 1.42 20.94
N GLY A 61 -8.60 2.11 20.44
CA GLY A 61 -9.07 1.97 19.07
C GLY A 61 -8.01 2.38 18.04
N ILE A 62 -7.27 3.45 18.29
CA ILE A 62 -6.13 3.88 17.45
C ILE A 62 -5.02 2.82 17.47
N SER A 63 -4.61 2.34 18.65
CA SER A 63 -3.58 1.31 18.81
C SER A 63 -3.90 0.04 18.01
N LYS A 64 -5.16 -0.41 18.04
CA LYS A 64 -5.61 -1.57 17.24
C LYS A 64 -5.51 -1.32 15.74
N ARG A 65 -5.83 -0.12 15.27
CA ARG A 65 -5.65 0.26 13.85
C ARG A 65 -4.18 0.31 13.46
N HIS A 66 -3.32 0.86 14.31
CA HIS A 66 -1.87 0.88 14.07
C HIS A 66 -1.29 -0.54 13.95
N ALA A 67 -1.72 -1.49 14.78
CA ALA A 67 -1.27 -2.89 14.69
C ALA A 67 -1.58 -3.51 13.31
N VAL A 68 -2.80 -3.29 12.79
CA VAL A 68 -3.19 -3.77 11.45
C VAL A 68 -2.39 -3.08 10.36
N THR A 69 -2.18 -1.76 10.48
CA THR A 69 -1.37 -1.00 9.52
C THR A 69 0.08 -1.51 9.49
N PHE A 70 0.71 -1.73 10.64
CA PHE A 70 2.10 -2.21 10.70
C PHE A 70 2.26 -3.59 10.08
N ASP A 71 1.35 -4.53 10.35
CA ASP A 71 1.34 -5.85 9.68
C ASP A 71 1.27 -5.71 8.14
N GLY A 72 0.40 -4.83 7.64
CA GLY A 72 0.28 -4.53 6.21
C GLY A 72 1.54 -3.93 5.60
N VAL A 73 2.20 -3.01 6.33
CA VAL A 73 3.45 -2.39 5.89
C VAL A 73 4.60 -3.41 5.91
N THR A 74 4.69 -4.27 6.92
CA THR A 74 5.70 -5.35 6.99
C THR A 74 5.57 -6.30 5.79
N ARG A 75 4.34 -6.71 5.44
CA ARG A 75 4.11 -7.56 4.25
C ARG A 75 4.58 -6.89 2.97
N THR A 76 4.28 -5.60 2.82
CA THR A 76 4.75 -4.81 1.66
C THR A 76 6.27 -4.74 1.60
N ALA A 77 6.94 -4.50 2.74
CA ALA A 77 8.39 -4.45 2.81
C ALA A 77 9.05 -5.79 2.41
N LEU A 78 8.48 -6.92 2.85
CA LEU A 78 8.96 -8.24 2.46
C LEU A 78 8.77 -8.51 0.95
N SER A 79 7.66 -8.07 0.37
CA SER A 79 7.41 -8.19 -1.08
C SER A 79 8.37 -7.32 -1.91
N ILE A 80 8.73 -6.13 -1.42
CA ILE A 80 9.77 -5.29 -2.03
C ILE A 80 11.12 -6.03 -2.00
N ALA A 81 11.49 -6.62 -0.86
CA ALA A 81 12.74 -7.37 -0.73
C ALA A 81 12.80 -8.59 -1.68
N GLU A 82 11.67 -9.28 -1.89
CA GLU A 82 11.57 -10.37 -2.86
C GLU A 82 11.76 -9.87 -4.30
N THR A 83 11.00 -8.84 -4.71
CA THR A 83 11.11 -8.24 -6.04
C THR A 83 12.55 -7.74 -6.30
N ASN A 84 13.20 -7.20 -5.27
CA ASN A 84 14.58 -6.74 -5.35
C ASN A 84 15.58 -7.89 -5.58
N ARG A 85 15.32 -9.10 -5.05
CA ARG A 85 16.11 -10.30 -5.36
C ARG A 85 15.95 -10.75 -6.81
N ASP A 86 14.74 -10.63 -7.37
CA ASP A 86 14.48 -10.95 -8.78
C ASP A 86 15.22 -9.98 -9.71
N VAL A 87 15.30 -8.70 -9.34
CA VAL A 87 16.14 -7.71 -10.03
C VAL A 87 17.61 -8.13 -9.98
N ALA A 88 18.12 -8.59 -8.83
CA ALA A 88 19.49 -9.08 -8.70
C ALA A 88 19.78 -10.28 -9.63
N VAL A 89 18.83 -11.20 -9.79
CA VAL A 89 18.95 -12.33 -10.73
C VAL A 89 19.02 -11.83 -12.17
N THR A 90 18.10 -10.96 -12.56
CA THR A 90 18.02 -10.39 -13.91
C THR A 90 19.29 -9.60 -14.28
N LEU A 91 19.90 -8.91 -13.31
CA LEU A 91 21.17 -8.21 -13.50
C LEU A 91 22.33 -9.16 -13.83
N ARG A 92 22.42 -10.30 -13.15
CA ARG A 92 23.44 -11.32 -13.46
C ARG A 92 23.28 -11.89 -14.87
N GLU A 93 22.04 -12.12 -15.30
CA GLU A 93 21.74 -12.57 -16.67
C GLU A 93 22.10 -11.50 -17.70
N THR A 94 21.85 -10.23 -17.38
CA THR A 94 22.23 -9.07 -18.21
C THR A 94 23.75 -8.98 -18.36
N ASP A 95 24.50 -9.10 -17.27
CA ASP A 95 25.97 -9.11 -17.28
C ASP A 95 26.53 -10.25 -18.13
N GLN A 96 25.98 -11.46 -17.98
CA GLN A 96 26.38 -12.61 -18.78
C GLN A 96 26.13 -12.35 -20.27
N THR A 97 24.93 -11.92 -20.63
CA THR A 97 24.52 -11.66 -22.01
C THR A 97 25.37 -10.55 -22.64
N ALA A 98 25.61 -9.46 -21.90
CA ALA A 98 26.48 -8.37 -22.34
C ALA A 98 27.94 -8.84 -22.52
N GLY A 99 28.43 -9.69 -21.62
CA GLY A 99 29.76 -10.28 -21.71
C GLY A 99 29.94 -11.24 -22.90
N GLU A 100 28.90 -11.99 -23.26
CA GLU A 100 28.86 -12.84 -24.46
C GLU A 100 28.79 -11.99 -25.73
N ALA A 101 27.94 -10.97 -25.77
CA ALA A 101 27.86 -10.02 -26.88
C ALA A 101 29.20 -9.32 -27.14
N ARG A 102 29.92 -8.90 -26.08
CA ARG A 102 31.26 -8.31 -26.21
C ARG A 102 32.24 -9.27 -26.88
N ARG A 103 32.26 -10.53 -26.44
CA ARG A 103 33.13 -11.58 -27.04
C ARG A 103 32.81 -11.80 -28.52
N MET A 104 31.53 -11.88 -28.89
CA MET A 104 31.12 -12.04 -30.29
C MET A 104 31.52 -10.84 -31.15
N LEU A 105 31.42 -9.62 -30.63
CA LEU A 105 31.85 -8.41 -31.36
C LEU A 105 33.37 -8.38 -31.56
N THR A 106 34.16 -8.73 -30.55
CA THR A 106 35.62 -8.79 -30.69
C THR A 106 36.06 -9.82 -31.73
N ASP A 107 35.44 -10.99 -31.75
CA ASP A 107 35.69 -12.02 -32.78
C ASP A 107 35.30 -11.50 -34.18
N SER A 108 34.10 -10.91 -34.29
CA SER A 108 33.60 -10.36 -35.55
C SER A 108 34.50 -9.24 -36.10
N ALA A 109 34.98 -8.34 -35.24
CA ALA A 109 35.90 -7.27 -35.61
C ALA A 109 37.26 -7.81 -36.09
N THR A 110 37.77 -8.87 -35.44
CA THR A 110 39.02 -9.53 -35.84
C THR A 110 38.87 -10.20 -37.21
N ARG A 111 37.77 -10.92 -37.43
CA ARG A 111 37.46 -11.55 -38.72
C ARG A 111 37.30 -10.53 -39.84
N LEU A 112 36.65 -9.41 -39.57
CA LEU A 112 36.48 -8.31 -40.52
C LEU A 112 37.82 -7.66 -40.88
N THR A 113 38.68 -7.41 -39.90
CA THR A 113 40.05 -6.91 -40.12
C THR A 113 40.84 -7.85 -41.02
N GLY A 114 40.75 -9.16 -40.78
CA GLY A 114 41.35 -10.17 -41.66
C GLY A 114 40.77 -10.18 -43.09
N ALA A 115 39.46 -9.92 -43.24
CA ALA A 115 38.83 -9.81 -44.55
C ALA A 115 39.31 -8.60 -45.34
N VAL A 116 39.47 -7.43 -44.69
CA VAL A 116 40.05 -6.23 -45.30
C VAL A 116 41.47 -6.50 -45.81
N GLY A 117 42.31 -7.17 -45.02
CA GLY A 117 43.66 -7.54 -45.48
C GLY A 117 43.66 -8.42 -46.73
N LYS A 118 42.69 -9.33 -46.88
CA LYS A 118 42.54 -10.15 -48.10
C LYS A 118 42.07 -9.35 -49.31
N ILE A 119 41.21 -8.35 -49.09
CA ILE A 119 40.74 -7.45 -50.15
C ILE A 119 41.89 -6.57 -50.66
N ASP A 120 42.73 -6.07 -49.75
CA ASP A 120 43.90 -5.27 -50.09
C ASP A 120 44.85 -6.04 -51.00
N HIS A 121 45.11 -7.31 -50.67
CA HIS A 121 45.91 -8.20 -51.51
C HIS A 121 45.26 -8.48 -52.88
N MET A 122 43.93 -8.60 -52.94
CA MET A 122 43.21 -8.78 -54.21
C MET A 122 43.29 -7.56 -55.13
N VAL A 123 43.29 -6.35 -54.56
CA VAL A 123 43.52 -5.10 -55.31
C VAL A 123 44.92 -5.10 -55.91
N GLU A 124 45.94 -5.38 -55.10
CA GLU A 124 47.34 -5.47 -55.53
C GLU A 124 47.52 -6.48 -56.68
N THR A 125 46.99 -7.70 -56.52
CA THR A 125 47.05 -8.72 -57.59
C THR A 125 46.32 -8.27 -58.87
N SER A 126 45.20 -7.55 -58.75
CA SER A 126 44.46 -7.05 -59.93
C SER A 126 45.23 -5.96 -60.68
N GLU A 127 45.95 -5.10 -59.96
CA GLU A 127 46.81 -4.06 -60.53
C GLU A 127 48.04 -4.68 -61.24
N GLU A 128 48.65 -5.72 -60.65
CA GLU A 128 49.72 -6.50 -61.28
C GLU A 128 49.24 -7.16 -62.58
N ILE A 129 48.10 -7.84 -62.55
CA ILE A 129 47.49 -8.45 -63.75
C ILE A 129 47.21 -7.39 -64.83
N GLY A 130 46.70 -6.21 -64.44
CA GLY A 130 46.47 -5.10 -65.35
C GLY A 130 47.74 -4.63 -66.05
N THR A 131 48.86 -4.58 -65.30
CA THR A 131 50.18 -4.19 -65.82
C THR A 131 50.71 -5.23 -66.82
N GLU A 132 50.61 -6.52 -66.48
CA GLU A 132 51.01 -7.62 -67.36
C GLU A 132 50.17 -7.68 -68.65
N ILE A 133 48.85 -7.48 -68.56
CA ILE A 133 47.97 -7.38 -69.74
C ILE A 133 48.38 -6.20 -70.63
N GLY A 134 48.74 -5.06 -70.04
CA GLY A 134 49.24 -3.90 -70.78
C GLY A 134 50.51 -4.21 -71.56
N SER A 135 51.49 -4.85 -70.91
CA SER A 135 52.73 -5.33 -71.54
C SER A 135 52.44 -6.30 -72.68
N PHE A 136 51.58 -7.30 -72.43
CA PHE A 136 51.19 -8.29 -73.43
C PHE A 136 50.50 -7.66 -74.66
N SER A 137 49.66 -6.65 -74.44
CA SER A 137 49.02 -5.89 -75.53
C SER A 137 50.03 -5.14 -76.40
N LEU A 138 51.13 -4.63 -75.83
CA LEU A 138 52.20 -3.98 -76.57
C LEU A 138 52.95 -4.99 -77.44
N SER A 139 53.36 -6.13 -76.86
CA SER A 139 54.03 -7.19 -77.61
C SER A 139 53.20 -7.72 -78.78
N LEU A 140 51.88 -7.90 -78.59
CA LEU A 140 51.00 -8.32 -79.69
C LEU A 140 50.90 -7.27 -80.79
N SER A 141 50.96 -5.98 -80.46
CA SER A 141 50.99 -4.91 -81.46
C SER A 141 52.26 -4.92 -82.29
N GLU A 142 53.39 -5.36 -81.73
CA GLU A 142 54.63 -5.55 -82.49
C GLU A 142 54.52 -6.76 -83.43
N VAL A 143 53.96 -7.88 -82.94
CA VAL A 143 53.71 -9.08 -83.78
C VAL A 143 52.75 -8.76 -84.93
N ASP A 144 51.72 -7.94 -84.70
CA ASP A 144 50.77 -7.49 -85.72
C ASP A 144 51.48 -6.72 -86.86
N LYS A 145 52.39 -5.80 -86.52
CA LYS A 145 53.21 -5.06 -87.49
C LYS A 145 54.11 -5.98 -88.31
N VAL A 146 54.79 -6.91 -87.65
CA VAL A 146 55.67 -7.87 -88.34
C VAL A 146 54.87 -8.77 -89.28
N ALA A 147 53.69 -9.23 -88.86
CA ALA A 147 52.81 -10.04 -89.71
C ALA A 147 52.30 -9.25 -90.93
N GLU A 148 51.97 -7.96 -90.77
CA GLU A 148 51.57 -7.06 -91.85
C GLU A 148 52.71 -6.81 -92.86
N GLU A 149 53.94 -6.60 -92.36
CA GLU A 149 55.14 -6.46 -93.19
C GLU A 149 55.41 -7.73 -94.00
N ILE A 150 55.39 -8.91 -93.38
CA ILE A 150 55.54 -10.20 -94.07
C ILE A 150 54.44 -10.38 -95.12
N GLY A 151 53.19 -10.03 -94.79
CA GLY A 151 52.08 -10.10 -95.74
C GLY A 151 52.28 -9.17 -96.94
N THR A 152 52.88 -7.99 -96.72
CA THR A 152 53.25 -7.04 -97.78
C THR A 152 54.36 -7.59 -98.67
N ILE A 153 55.41 -8.16 -98.07
CA ILE A 153 56.50 -8.83 -98.78
C ILE A 153 55.93 -9.97 -99.62
N ALA A 154 55.08 -10.84 -99.05
CA ALA A 154 54.46 -11.95 -99.74
C ALA A 154 53.63 -11.49 -100.95
N ARG A 155 52.86 -10.39 -100.83
CA ARG A 155 52.13 -9.80 -101.97
C ARG A 155 53.08 -9.28 -103.06
N GLN A 156 54.17 -8.61 -102.68
CA GLN A 156 55.19 -8.14 -103.62
C GLN A 156 55.91 -9.30 -104.32
N THR A 157 56.29 -10.34 -103.57
CA THR A 157 56.91 -11.56 -104.11
C THR A 157 55.98 -12.29 -105.06
N ASN A 158 54.68 -12.37 -104.74
CA ASN A 158 53.67 -12.95 -105.64
C ASN A 158 53.55 -12.15 -106.96
N LEU A 159 53.58 -10.81 -106.90
CA LEU A 159 53.58 -9.96 -108.10
C LEU A 159 54.88 -10.11 -108.92
N LEU A 160 56.04 -10.16 -108.28
CA LEU A 160 57.34 -10.41 -108.91
C LEU A 160 57.37 -11.78 -109.59
N ALA A 161 56.90 -12.82 -108.89
CA ALA A 161 56.84 -14.18 -109.40
C ALA A 161 55.84 -14.31 -110.56
N LEU A 162 54.71 -13.59 -110.51
CA LEU A 162 53.77 -13.50 -111.62
C LEU A 162 54.41 -12.86 -112.86
N ASN A 163 55.09 -11.71 -112.69
CA ASN A 163 55.80 -11.05 -113.78
C ASN A 163 56.89 -11.95 -114.37
N ALA A 164 57.64 -12.66 -113.51
CA ALA A 164 58.65 -13.62 -113.94
C ALA A 164 58.05 -14.82 -114.68
N ALA A 165 56.91 -15.35 -114.24
CA ALA A 165 56.20 -16.44 -114.92
C ALA A 165 55.67 -16.00 -116.30
N ILE A 166 55.17 -14.76 -116.42
CA ILE A 166 54.75 -14.18 -117.71
C ILE A 166 55.95 -14.08 -118.67
N GLU A 167 57.07 -13.53 -118.21
CA GLU A 167 58.25 -13.34 -119.08
C GLU A 167 58.92 -14.68 -119.44
N ALA A 168 58.91 -15.65 -118.53
CA ALA A 168 59.36 -17.02 -118.80
C ALA A 168 58.48 -17.72 -119.85
N ALA A 169 57.16 -17.51 -119.81
CA ALA A 169 56.25 -18.00 -120.86
C ALA A 169 56.51 -17.30 -122.21
N ARG A 170 56.89 -16.02 -122.19
CA ARG A 170 57.22 -15.21 -123.38
C ARG A 170 58.51 -15.66 -124.07
N ALA A 171 59.47 -16.20 -123.32
CA ALA A 171 60.73 -16.74 -123.83
C ALA A 171 60.60 -18.15 -124.48
N GLY A 172 59.41 -18.77 -124.47
CA GLY A 172 59.15 -20.05 -125.13
C GLY A 172 59.92 -21.22 -124.51
N GLU A 173 60.51 -22.10 -125.34
CA GLU A 173 61.24 -23.30 -124.88
C GLU A 173 62.44 -22.97 -123.96
N ALA A 174 63.12 -21.84 -124.18
CA ALA A 174 64.26 -21.41 -123.37
C ALA A 174 63.87 -20.98 -121.94
N GLY A 175 62.59 -20.65 -121.71
CA GLY A 175 62.07 -20.16 -120.43
C GLY A 175 61.43 -21.22 -119.53
N LYS A 176 61.27 -22.48 -119.99
CA LYS A 176 60.53 -23.54 -119.26
C LYS A 176 61.04 -23.78 -117.82
N GLY A 177 62.35 -23.85 -117.62
CA GLY A 177 62.93 -24.05 -116.29
C GLY A 177 62.65 -22.88 -115.33
N PHE A 178 62.70 -21.65 -115.85
CA PHE A 178 62.36 -20.43 -115.09
C PHE A 178 60.87 -20.35 -114.77
N ALA A 179 59.99 -20.79 -115.68
CA ALA A 179 58.54 -20.79 -115.46
C ALA A 179 58.12 -21.69 -114.28
N VAL A 180 58.77 -22.85 -114.12
CA VAL A 180 58.52 -23.76 -112.99
C VAL A 180 58.91 -23.11 -111.67
N VAL A 181 60.11 -22.52 -111.59
CA VAL A 181 60.58 -21.82 -110.38
C VAL A 181 59.68 -20.62 -110.05
N ALA A 182 59.29 -19.83 -111.05
CA ALA A 182 58.39 -18.69 -110.86
C ALA A 182 57.00 -19.12 -110.35
N THR A 183 56.48 -20.26 -110.82
CA THR A 183 55.20 -20.81 -110.33
C THR A 183 55.32 -21.28 -108.89
N GLU A 184 56.42 -21.93 -108.51
CA GLU A 184 56.67 -22.39 -107.14
C GLU A 184 56.83 -21.22 -106.17
N VAL A 185 57.61 -20.19 -106.54
CA VAL A 185 57.78 -18.96 -105.75
C VAL A 185 56.44 -18.23 -105.58
N ARG A 186 55.61 -18.21 -106.62
CA ARG A 186 54.25 -17.64 -106.55
C ARG A 186 53.37 -18.42 -105.57
N ALA A 187 53.40 -19.75 -105.61
CA ALA A 187 52.65 -20.60 -104.70
C ALA A 187 53.08 -20.39 -103.23
N LEU A 188 54.38 -20.35 -102.97
CA LEU A 188 54.97 -20.03 -101.65
C LEU A 188 54.55 -18.63 -101.16
N ALA A 189 54.54 -17.64 -102.04
CA ALA A 189 54.11 -16.29 -101.71
C ALA A 189 52.61 -16.21 -101.37
N LEU A 190 51.75 -16.90 -102.11
CA LEU A 190 50.32 -17.04 -101.80
C LEU A 190 50.10 -17.74 -100.45
N GLN A 191 50.81 -18.84 -100.20
CA GLN A 191 50.73 -19.58 -98.94
C GLN A 191 51.22 -18.73 -97.76
N THR A 192 52.27 -17.94 -97.95
CA THR A 192 52.78 -16.99 -96.94
C THR A 192 51.73 -15.92 -96.65
N SER A 193 51.10 -15.35 -97.69
CA SER A 193 50.03 -14.35 -97.51
C SER A 193 48.81 -14.91 -96.77
N GLN A 194 48.42 -16.17 -97.04
CA GLN A 194 47.35 -16.84 -96.30
C GLN A 194 47.74 -17.07 -94.84
N ALA A 195 48.96 -17.54 -94.58
CA ALA A 195 49.46 -17.75 -93.22
C ALA A 195 49.49 -16.44 -92.41
N THR A 196 49.94 -15.32 -93.01
CA THR A 196 49.91 -14.01 -92.34
C THR A 196 48.49 -13.52 -92.07
N GLY A 197 47.53 -13.82 -92.96
CA GLY A 197 46.12 -13.50 -92.73
C GLY A 197 45.53 -14.25 -91.53
N ALA A 198 45.85 -15.54 -91.39
CA ALA A 198 45.43 -16.34 -90.24
C ALA A 198 46.06 -15.85 -88.92
N ILE A 199 47.33 -15.39 -88.98
CA ILE A 199 47.99 -14.75 -87.83
C ILE A 199 47.24 -13.48 -87.42
N GLN A 200 46.92 -12.59 -88.37
CA GLN A 200 46.17 -11.36 -88.09
C GLN A 200 44.78 -11.63 -87.49
N GLU A 201 44.07 -12.64 -87.99
CA GLU A 201 42.78 -13.05 -87.40
C GLU A 201 42.93 -13.52 -85.95
N THR A 202 43.96 -14.33 -85.69
CA THR A 202 44.27 -14.81 -84.33
C THR A 202 44.65 -13.65 -83.40
N LEU A 203 45.47 -12.70 -83.85
CA LEU A 203 45.84 -11.51 -83.09
C LEU A 203 44.61 -10.65 -82.75
N ASN A 204 43.66 -10.50 -83.68
CA ASN A 204 42.40 -9.80 -83.42
C ASN A 204 41.56 -10.51 -82.34
N GLN A 205 41.48 -11.84 -82.37
CA GLN A 205 40.79 -12.61 -81.32
C GLN A 205 41.48 -12.44 -79.95
N ILE A 206 42.81 -12.44 -79.91
CA ILE A 206 43.58 -12.22 -78.67
C ILE A 206 43.35 -10.78 -78.16
N ARG A 207 43.37 -9.77 -79.04
CA ARG A 207 43.08 -8.37 -78.69
C ARG A 207 41.71 -8.21 -78.06
N GLN A 208 40.67 -8.88 -78.58
CA GLN A 208 39.34 -8.90 -77.96
C GLN A 208 39.32 -9.58 -76.58
N LYS A 209 40.11 -10.64 -76.38
CA LYS A 209 40.25 -11.29 -75.06
C LYS A 209 40.95 -10.37 -74.05
N ILE A 210 41.98 -9.63 -74.49
CA ILE A 210 42.67 -8.63 -73.67
C ILE A 210 41.71 -7.55 -73.18
N VAL A 211 40.89 -6.97 -74.08
CA VAL A 211 39.90 -5.96 -73.69
C VAL A 211 38.96 -6.50 -72.60
N ARG A 212 38.45 -7.73 -72.77
CA ARG A 212 37.59 -8.37 -71.77
C ARG A 212 38.30 -8.62 -70.43
N LEU A 213 39.57 -9.01 -70.45
CA LEU A 213 40.35 -9.20 -69.22
C LEU A 213 40.61 -7.87 -68.51
N THR A 214 40.91 -6.81 -69.25
CA THR A 214 41.08 -5.46 -68.70
C THR A 214 39.79 -4.96 -68.04
N ASP A 215 38.64 -5.13 -68.70
CA ASP A 215 37.34 -4.74 -68.13
C ASP A 215 36.99 -5.58 -66.89
N ALA A 216 37.28 -6.88 -66.91
CA ALA A 216 37.12 -7.75 -65.74
C ALA A 216 38.01 -7.32 -64.56
N GLY A 217 39.27 -6.96 -64.83
CA GLY A 217 40.20 -6.45 -63.81
C GLY A 217 39.73 -5.13 -63.19
N ARG A 218 39.21 -4.21 -64.00
CA ARG A 218 38.57 -2.97 -63.53
C ARG A 218 37.32 -3.24 -62.67
N GLY A 219 36.49 -4.18 -63.10
CA GLY A 219 35.33 -4.62 -62.32
C GLY A 219 35.72 -5.20 -60.96
N ALA A 220 36.77 -6.03 -60.92
CA ALA A 220 37.29 -6.62 -59.68
C ALA A 220 37.83 -5.55 -58.71
N THR A 221 38.57 -4.55 -59.21
CA THR A 221 39.08 -3.44 -58.38
C THR A 221 37.95 -2.54 -57.86
N ALA A 222 36.93 -2.27 -58.66
CA ALA A 222 35.74 -1.53 -58.21
C ALA A 222 35.00 -2.29 -57.10
N SER A 223 34.70 -3.59 -57.29
CA SER A 223 34.08 -4.41 -56.25
C SER A 223 34.94 -4.51 -54.98
N ALA A 224 36.27 -4.64 -55.11
CA ALA A 224 37.16 -4.65 -53.95
C ALA A 224 37.05 -3.36 -53.12
N ARG A 225 36.97 -2.21 -53.80
CA ARG A 225 36.80 -0.90 -53.16
C ARG A 225 35.47 -0.79 -52.41
N ASP A 226 34.38 -1.25 -53.02
CA ASP A 226 33.04 -1.25 -52.39
C ASP A 226 33.01 -2.11 -51.12
N VAL A 227 33.63 -3.30 -51.16
CA VAL A 227 33.72 -4.18 -49.97
C VAL A 227 34.60 -3.53 -48.90
N ARG A 228 35.67 -2.82 -49.27
CA ARG A 228 36.54 -2.10 -48.33
C ARG A 228 35.78 -0.99 -47.60
N GLU A 229 35.01 -0.17 -48.33
CA GLU A 229 34.19 0.90 -47.76
C GLU A 229 33.11 0.33 -46.82
N THR A 230 32.42 -0.73 -47.25
CA THR A 230 31.44 -1.43 -46.42
C THR A 230 32.06 -2.00 -45.15
N SER A 231 33.28 -2.54 -45.24
CA SER A 231 34.02 -3.07 -44.10
C SER A 231 34.42 -1.97 -43.11
N GLN A 232 34.79 -0.78 -43.59
CA GLN A 232 35.07 0.37 -42.72
C GLN A 232 33.82 0.82 -41.97
N ALA A 233 32.67 0.89 -42.64
CA ALA A 233 31.39 1.20 -42.01
C ALA A 233 30.98 0.15 -40.95
N MET A 234 31.22 -1.13 -41.22
CA MET A 234 31.01 -2.21 -40.24
C MET A 234 31.92 -2.08 -39.01
N ASN A 235 33.20 -1.72 -39.18
CA ASN A 235 34.11 -1.48 -38.07
C ASN A 235 33.63 -0.33 -37.17
N ALA A 236 33.15 0.77 -37.77
CA ALA A 236 32.55 1.86 -37.01
C ALA A 236 31.30 1.40 -36.22
N SER A 237 30.49 0.54 -36.83
CA SER A 237 29.31 -0.05 -36.18
C SER A 237 29.69 -0.95 -35.00
N PHE A 238 30.74 -1.78 -35.13
CA PHE A 238 31.23 -2.60 -34.02
C PHE A 238 31.74 -1.76 -32.85
N SER A 239 32.47 -0.68 -33.12
CA SER A 239 32.92 0.25 -32.07
C SER A 239 31.74 0.91 -31.34
N ALA A 240 30.69 1.30 -32.08
CA ALA A 240 29.47 1.83 -31.47
C ALA A 240 28.76 0.78 -30.59
N MET A 241 28.68 -0.49 -31.05
CA MET A 241 28.10 -1.57 -30.25
C MET A 241 28.91 -1.87 -28.99
N GLU A 242 30.24 -1.81 -29.06
CA GLU A 242 31.12 -1.96 -27.89
C GLU A 242 30.87 -0.88 -26.83
N GLN A 243 30.66 0.37 -27.25
CA GLN A 243 30.28 1.46 -26.36
C GLN A 243 28.91 1.22 -25.70
N VAL A 244 27.93 0.72 -26.46
CA VAL A 244 26.60 0.37 -25.92
C VAL A 244 26.72 -0.73 -24.87
N ILE A 245 27.49 -1.78 -25.13
CA ILE A 245 27.69 -2.87 -24.17
C ILE A 245 28.40 -2.39 -22.91
N THR A 246 29.40 -1.52 -23.05
CA THR A 246 30.07 -0.91 -21.89
C THR A 246 29.07 -0.16 -21.02
N ARG A 247 28.19 0.65 -21.61
CA ARG A 247 27.13 1.36 -20.88
C ARG A 247 26.14 0.40 -20.21
N ILE A 248 25.81 -0.73 -20.83
CA ILE A 248 24.95 -1.76 -20.23
C ILE A 248 25.62 -2.35 -18.98
N LEU A 249 26.90 -2.69 -19.07
CA LEU A 249 27.66 -3.24 -17.93
C LEU A 249 27.81 -2.22 -16.78
N ASP A 250 28.10 -0.96 -17.10
CA ASP A 250 28.17 0.11 -16.11
C ASP A 250 26.81 0.33 -15.42
N GLY A 251 25.73 0.34 -16.21
CA GLY A 251 24.36 0.44 -15.69
C GLY A 251 23.98 -0.74 -14.80
N SER A 252 24.36 -1.95 -15.19
CA SER A 252 24.14 -3.17 -14.41
C SER A 252 24.86 -3.11 -13.05
N SER A 253 26.12 -2.67 -13.04
CA SER A 253 26.90 -2.47 -11.82
C SER A 253 26.24 -1.45 -10.87
N ALA A 254 25.78 -0.31 -11.39
CA ALA A 254 25.07 0.70 -10.61
C ALA A 254 23.73 0.18 -10.05
N MET A 255 23.00 -0.61 -10.84
CA MET A 255 21.77 -1.27 -10.38
C MET A 255 22.05 -2.32 -9.31
N ALA A 256 23.14 -3.07 -9.40
CA ALA A 256 23.53 -4.04 -8.37
C ALA A 256 23.79 -3.35 -7.03
N GLN A 257 24.50 -2.22 -7.01
CA GLN A 257 24.70 -1.42 -5.80
C GLN A 257 23.38 -0.90 -5.22
N THR A 258 22.46 -0.45 -6.08
CA THR A 258 21.13 0.01 -5.66
C THR A 258 20.33 -1.13 -5.04
N THR A 259 20.41 -2.31 -5.65
CA THR A 259 19.74 -3.53 -5.18
C THR A 259 20.24 -3.91 -3.78
N ASP A 260 21.55 -3.91 -3.55
CA ASP A 260 22.13 -4.17 -2.23
C ASP A 260 21.71 -3.12 -1.19
N GLN A 261 21.58 -1.86 -1.59
CA GLN A 261 21.08 -0.80 -0.71
C GLN A 261 19.61 -1.02 -0.33
N VAL A 262 18.76 -1.35 -1.29
CA VAL A 262 17.33 -1.62 -1.06
C VAL A 262 17.13 -2.82 -0.13
N ASP A 263 17.92 -3.89 -0.27
CA ASP A 263 17.81 -5.07 0.60
C ASP A 263 18.16 -4.74 2.07
N ARG A 264 19.23 -3.95 2.29
CA ARG A 264 19.58 -3.45 3.64
C ARG A 264 18.49 -2.56 4.22
N GLN A 265 17.99 -1.59 3.44
CA GLN A 265 16.94 -0.67 3.88
C GLN A 265 15.63 -1.41 4.20
N CYS A 266 15.25 -2.41 3.41
CA CYS A 266 14.08 -3.24 3.70
C CYS A 266 14.26 -4.02 5.00
N SER A 267 15.44 -4.59 5.24
CA SER A 267 15.75 -5.33 6.47
C SER A 267 15.68 -4.44 7.71
N GLU A 268 16.28 -3.25 7.67
CA GLU A 268 16.21 -2.25 8.74
C GLU A 268 14.77 -1.77 8.98
N PHE A 269 14.01 -1.55 7.91
CA PHE A 269 12.63 -1.12 7.98
C PHE A 269 11.72 -2.19 8.62
N VAL A 270 11.89 -3.46 8.26
CA VAL A 270 11.17 -4.58 8.88
C VAL A 270 11.51 -4.70 10.37
N ALA A 271 12.78 -4.53 10.76
CA ALA A 271 13.17 -4.52 12.16
C ALA A 271 12.47 -3.37 12.93
N THR A 272 12.48 -2.16 12.38
CA THR A 272 11.80 -1.00 12.96
C THR A 272 10.30 -1.24 13.13
N LEU A 273 9.63 -1.83 12.14
CA LEU A 273 8.20 -2.16 12.23
C LEU A 273 7.89 -3.23 13.29
N SER A 274 8.81 -4.18 13.50
CA SER A 274 8.70 -5.17 14.56
C SER A 274 8.75 -4.50 15.94
N ASP A 275 9.66 -3.55 16.13
CA ASP A 275 9.78 -2.78 17.37
C ASP A 275 8.52 -1.92 17.60
N MET A 276 8.07 -1.18 16.59
CA MET A 276 6.83 -0.41 16.67
C MET A 276 5.60 -1.28 16.98
N SER A 277 5.54 -2.50 16.42
CA SER A 277 4.48 -3.45 16.72
C SER A 277 4.53 -3.94 18.16
N ALA A 278 5.73 -4.10 18.73
CA ALA A 278 5.90 -4.42 20.15
C ALA A 278 5.46 -3.26 21.04
N GLU A 279 5.83 -2.03 20.70
CA GLU A 279 5.39 -0.81 21.41
C GLU A 279 3.88 -0.64 21.39
N VAL A 280 3.21 -0.91 20.27
CA VAL A 280 1.74 -0.88 20.19
C VAL A 280 1.09 -1.91 21.11
N ARG A 281 1.63 -3.13 21.19
CA ARG A 281 1.13 -4.15 22.13
C ARG A 281 1.33 -3.72 23.58
N GLN A 282 2.46 -3.08 23.89
CA GLN A 282 2.72 -2.56 25.22
C GLN A 282 1.77 -1.40 25.57
N SER A 283 1.51 -0.51 24.60
CA SER A 283 0.54 0.59 24.74
C SER A 283 -0.86 0.06 25.03
N ASP A 284 -1.32 -0.96 24.30
CA ASP A 284 -2.60 -1.62 24.56
C ASP A 284 -2.70 -2.17 25.99
N HIS A 285 -1.65 -2.84 26.47
CA HIS A 285 -1.58 -3.32 27.85
C HIS A 285 -1.64 -2.17 28.88
N HIS A 286 -0.89 -1.08 28.68
CA HIS A 286 -0.94 0.09 29.56
C HIS A 286 -2.32 0.76 29.55
N LEU A 287 -2.98 0.83 28.40
CA LEU A 287 -4.34 1.39 28.28
C LEU A 287 -5.35 0.55 29.04
N GLN A 288 -5.29 -0.78 28.93
CA GLN A 288 -6.14 -1.69 29.70
C GLN A 288 -5.93 -1.54 31.21
N GLN A 289 -4.67 -1.44 31.66
CA GLN A 289 -4.37 -1.18 33.07
C GLN A 289 -4.89 0.18 33.53
N THR A 290 -4.76 1.21 32.69
CA THR A 290 -5.23 2.56 33.00
C THR A 290 -6.76 2.61 33.07
N ALA A 291 -7.46 1.97 32.14
CA ALA A 291 -8.91 1.82 32.17
C ALA A 291 -9.38 1.17 33.48
N GLY A 292 -8.76 0.06 33.87
CA GLY A 292 -9.09 -0.62 35.13
C GLY A 292 -8.78 0.21 36.38
N ARG A 293 -7.81 1.13 36.33
CA ARG A 293 -7.57 2.10 37.42
C ARG A 293 -8.64 3.18 37.43
N VAL A 294 -9.00 3.74 36.29
CA VAL A 294 -10.07 4.74 36.17
C VAL A 294 -11.39 4.20 36.70
N ASP A 295 -11.77 2.97 36.35
CA ASP A 295 -12.97 2.31 36.87
C ASP A 295 -13.00 2.24 38.40
N LYS A 296 -11.85 1.96 39.04
CA LYS A 296 -11.74 1.94 40.51
C LYS A 296 -11.91 3.32 41.12
N VAL A 297 -11.38 4.38 40.50
CA VAL A 297 -11.53 5.75 41.00
C VAL A 297 -12.96 6.25 40.78
N VAL A 298 -13.61 5.88 39.67
CA VAL A 298 -15.04 6.16 39.45
C VAL A 298 -15.88 5.54 40.56
N ALA A 299 -15.66 4.26 40.88
CA ALA A 299 -16.36 3.58 41.97
C ALA A 299 -16.10 4.25 43.35
N LEU A 300 -14.89 4.76 43.59
CA LEU A 300 -14.56 5.50 44.81
C LEU A 300 -15.30 6.84 44.88
N SER A 301 -15.34 7.60 43.78
CA SER A 301 -16.11 8.84 43.66
C SER A 301 -17.59 8.60 43.94
N GLU A 302 -18.19 7.58 43.32
CA GLU A 302 -19.58 7.16 43.57
C GLU A 302 -19.81 6.81 45.05
N THR A 303 -18.86 6.11 45.68
CA THR A 303 -18.92 5.77 47.12
C THR A 303 -18.85 7.01 48.02
N LEU A 304 -18.00 7.98 47.70
CA LEU A 304 -17.90 9.23 48.47
C LEU A 304 -19.20 10.05 48.37
N ILE A 305 -19.82 10.13 47.19
CA ILE A 305 -21.12 10.78 47.00
C ILE A 305 -22.18 10.06 47.84
N GLN A 306 -22.18 8.73 47.84
CA GLN A 306 -23.10 7.93 48.64
C GLN A 306 -22.94 8.19 50.15
N LEU A 307 -21.70 8.18 50.65
CA LEU A 307 -21.40 8.41 52.06
C LEU A 307 -21.79 9.81 52.51
N THR A 308 -21.47 10.84 51.72
CA THR A 308 -21.80 12.24 52.03
C THR A 308 -23.30 12.49 52.07
N ALA A 309 -24.05 11.96 51.11
CA ALA A 309 -25.50 12.07 51.12
C ALA A 309 -26.15 11.23 52.23
N SER A 310 -25.59 10.06 52.59
CA SER A 310 -26.06 9.26 53.75
C SER A 310 -25.81 9.93 55.11
N ALA A 311 -24.82 10.83 55.20
CA ALA A 311 -24.53 11.61 56.39
C ALA A 311 -25.53 12.77 56.63
N GLY A 312 -26.57 12.89 55.79
CA GLY A 312 -27.61 13.92 55.91
C GLY A 312 -27.15 15.33 55.49
N ILE A 313 -26.05 15.41 54.74
CA ILE A 313 -25.49 16.68 54.27
C ILE A 313 -26.05 16.98 52.89
N ARG A 314 -26.60 18.18 52.74
CA ARG A 314 -27.15 18.63 51.46
C ARG A 314 -26.03 19.00 50.50
N THR A 315 -26.13 18.47 49.29
CA THR A 315 -25.19 18.65 48.18
C THR A 315 -25.95 19.15 46.96
N ALA A 316 -25.23 19.49 45.89
CA ALA A 316 -25.83 19.90 44.62
C ALA A 316 -26.77 18.84 44.00
N ASP A 317 -26.59 17.56 44.35
CA ASP A 317 -27.40 16.46 43.85
C ASP A 317 -28.60 16.12 44.75
N SER A 318 -28.68 16.70 45.96
CA SER A 318 -29.67 16.29 46.97
C SER A 318 -31.13 16.49 46.53
N ASP A 319 -31.48 17.55 45.82
CA ASP A 319 -32.87 17.75 45.33
C ASP A 319 -33.26 16.70 44.29
N TRP A 320 -32.29 16.30 43.46
CA TRP A 320 -32.48 15.26 42.47
C TRP A 320 -32.55 13.87 43.11
N ILE A 321 -31.77 13.62 44.16
CA ILE A 321 -31.84 12.41 44.99
C ILE A 321 -33.22 12.31 45.64
N ASP A 322 -33.70 13.37 46.30
CA ASP A 322 -35.02 13.41 46.94
C ASP A 322 -36.13 13.13 45.91
N THR A 323 -36.02 13.75 44.73
CA THR A 323 -36.95 13.51 43.61
C THR A 323 -36.92 12.05 43.15
N ALA A 324 -35.74 11.46 42.98
CA ALA A 324 -35.62 10.07 42.54
C ALA A 324 -36.19 9.10 43.58
N VAL A 325 -35.93 9.33 44.87
CA VAL A 325 -36.46 8.51 45.97
C VAL A 325 -37.98 8.62 46.06
N ASP A 326 -38.55 9.84 45.98
CA ASP A 326 -40.01 10.04 45.97
C ASP A 326 -40.67 9.32 44.79
N VAL A 327 -40.12 9.48 43.59
CA VAL A 327 -40.69 8.87 42.39
C VAL A 327 -40.58 7.35 42.43
N ALA A 328 -39.48 6.79 42.95
CA ALA A 328 -39.33 5.35 43.14
C ALA A 328 -40.34 4.81 44.16
N ALA A 329 -40.62 5.56 45.23
CA ALA A 329 -41.65 5.22 46.20
C ALA A 329 -43.06 5.26 45.58
N ARG A 330 -43.36 6.26 44.72
CA ARG A 330 -44.63 6.36 43.99
C ARG A 330 -44.83 5.20 43.02
N ILE A 331 -43.78 4.77 42.31
CA ILE A 331 -43.81 3.59 41.45
C ILE A 331 -44.02 2.32 42.29
N SER A 332 -43.27 2.17 43.39
CA SER A 332 -43.41 1.05 44.32
C SER A 332 -44.85 0.92 44.82
N HIS A 333 -45.46 2.02 45.25
CA HIS A 333 -46.86 2.05 45.68
C HIS A 333 -47.83 1.71 44.54
N ALA A 334 -47.64 2.28 43.34
CA ALA A 334 -48.50 2.01 42.19
C ALA A 334 -48.44 0.53 41.77
N PHE A 335 -47.25 -0.07 41.79
CA PHE A 335 -47.06 -1.48 41.48
C PHE A 335 -47.67 -2.37 42.57
N GLN A 336 -47.47 -2.03 43.85
CA GLN A 336 -48.07 -2.73 44.97
C GLN A 336 -49.61 -2.73 44.87
N GLN A 337 -50.21 -1.56 44.67
CA GLN A 337 -51.66 -1.42 44.51
C GLN A 337 -52.19 -2.20 43.31
N ALA A 338 -51.44 -2.27 42.21
CA ALA A 338 -51.82 -3.04 41.03
C ALA A 338 -51.78 -4.56 41.29
N VAL A 339 -50.83 -5.04 42.08
CA VAL A 339 -50.79 -6.44 42.52
C VAL A 339 -51.94 -6.73 43.49
N ASP A 340 -52.17 -5.87 44.47
CA ASP A 340 -53.21 -6.06 45.50
C ASP A 340 -54.63 -6.02 44.91
N SER A 341 -54.86 -5.18 43.88
CA SER A 341 -56.13 -5.10 43.15
C SER A 341 -56.30 -6.17 42.07
N GLY A 342 -55.29 -7.01 41.83
CA GLY A 342 -55.32 -8.04 40.80
C GLY A 342 -55.19 -7.53 39.36
N ARG A 343 -54.79 -6.28 39.15
CA ARG A 343 -54.55 -5.68 37.83
C ARG A 343 -53.35 -6.32 37.11
N ILE A 344 -52.38 -6.83 37.87
CA ILE A 344 -51.27 -7.66 37.37
C ILE A 344 -50.94 -8.75 38.38
N ARG A 345 -50.59 -9.96 37.92
CA ARG A 345 -50.11 -11.02 38.81
C ARG A 345 -48.70 -10.72 39.27
N SER A 346 -48.37 -11.05 40.52
CA SER A 346 -47.00 -10.91 41.02
C SER A 346 -45.99 -11.70 40.16
N SER A 347 -46.36 -12.87 39.63
CA SER A 347 -45.50 -13.63 38.71
C SER A 347 -45.13 -12.83 37.46
N ASP A 348 -46.08 -12.08 36.90
CA ASP A 348 -45.92 -11.37 35.64
C ASP A 348 -45.14 -10.06 35.85
N LEU A 349 -45.33 -9.41 37.01
CA LEU A 349 -44.56 -8.24 37.41
C LEU A 349 -43.06 -8.54 37.59
N PHE A 350 -42.73 -9.75 38.04
CA PHE A 350 -41.35 -10.21 38.24
C PHE A 350 -40.85 -11.12 37.09
N ASP A 351 -41.55 -11.15 35.96
CA ASP A 351 -41.16 -11.97 34.80
C ASP A 351 -39.85 -11.47 34.18
N ARG A 352 -38.87 -12.36 34.03
CA ARG A 352 -37.56 -12.08 33.40
C ARG A 352 -37.41 -12.78 32.04
N ASN A 353 -38.49 -13.35 31.52
CA ASN A 353 -38.48 -14.02 30.21
C ASN A 353 -38.65 -13.00 29.09
N TYR A 354 -37.55 -12.34 28.71
CA TYR A 354 -37.54 -11.34 27.64
C TYR A 354 -37.69 -11.99 26.26
N ARG A 355 -38.70 -11.57 25.50
CA ARG A 355 -38.99 -12.03 24.14
C ARG A 355 -38.69 -10.92 23.14
N PRO A 356 -37.80 -11.14 22.15
CA PRO A 356 -37.46 -10.11 21.17
C PRO A 356 -38.67 -9.77 20.28
N ILE A 357 -38.78 -8.49 19.94
CA ILE A 357 -39.71 -7.97 18.93
C ILE A 357 -39.00 -8.11 17.56
N PRO A 358 -39.47 -8.98 16.67
CA PRO A 358 -38.82 -9.21 15.38
C PRO A 358 -38.72 -7.94 14.54
N GLY A 359 -37.60 -7.77 13.83
CA GLY A 359 -37.38 -6.64 12.92
C GLY A 359 -37.01 -5.31 13.58
N THR A 360 -36.73 -5.31 14.89
CA THR A 360 -36.25 -4.12 15.61
C THR A 360 -34.71 -4.07 15.64
N ASP A 361 -34.15 -2.87 15.43
CA ASP A 361 -32.72 -2.57 15.50
C ASP A 361 -32.47 -1.14 16.03
N PRO A 362 -31.95 -0.95 17.26
CA PRO A 362 -31.57 -1.98 18.24
C PRO A 362 -32.76 -2.84 18.70
N VAL A 363 -32.50 -4.09 19.08
CA VAL A 363 -33.55 -5.06 19.48
C VAL A 363 -34.37 -4.55 20.67
N GLN A 364 -35.69 -4.52 20.51
CA GLN A 364 -36.66 -4.32 21.58
C GLN A 364 -37.20 -5.66 22.08
N MET A 365 -37.61 -5.72 23.34
CA MET A 365 -38.02 -6.92 24.06
C MET A 365 -39.37 -6.71 24.76
N MET A 366 -40.14 -7.79 24.93
CA MET A 366 -41.37 -7.84 25.72
C MET A 366 -41.21 -8.83 26.88
N THR A 367 -41.89 -8.58 28.00
CA THR A 367 -42.01 -9.48 29.16
C THR A 367 -43.40 -9.31 29.79
N GLY A 368 -43.77 -10.15 30.76
CA GLY A 368 -45.10 -10.18 31.40
C GLY A 368 -45.61 -8.84 31.94
N PHE A 369 -44.73 -7.88 32.25
CA PHE A 369 -45.11 -6.57 32.77
C PHE A 369 -45.05 -5.41 31.77
N THR A 370 -44.58 -5.60 30.54
CA THR A 370 -44.32 -4.48 29.61
C THR A 370 -45.57 -3.64 29.32
N GLU A 371 -46.70 -4.28 29.03
CA GLU A 371 -47.95 -3.57 28.73
C GLU A 371 -48.53 -2.88 29.97
N PHE A 372 -48.37 -3.51 31.14
CA PHE A 372 -48.76 -2.92 32.42
C PHE A 372 -47.98 -1.64 32.71
N THR A 373 -46.66 -1.67 32.55
CA THR A 373 -45.82 -0.49 32.76
C THR A 373 -46.10 0.60 31.74
N ASP A 374 -46.45 0.26 30.50
CA ASP A 374 -46.85 1.23 29.46
C ASP A 374 -48.13 2.00 29.85
N GLN A 375 -49.01 1.40 30.65
CA GLN A 375 -50.22 2.06 31.15
C GLN A 375 -49.98 2.87 32.43
N VAL A 376 -49.05 2.44 33.28
CA VAL A 376 -48.86 3.01 34.63
C VAL A 376 -47.76 4.06 34.68
N LEU A 377 -46.59 3.74 34.14
CA LEU A 377 -45.40 4.57 34.30
C LEU A 377 -45.52 5.96 33.66
N PRO A 378 -46.13 6.17 32.47
CA PRO A 378 -46.20 7.51 31.87
C PRO A 378 -46.87 8.55 32.76
N GLY A 379 -47.89 8.17 33.54
CA GLY A 379 -48.55 9.07 34.48
C GLY A 379 -47.66 9.53 35.63
N ILE A 380 -46.57 8.80 35.91
CA ILE A 380 -45.62 9.09 36.98
C ILE A 380 -44.36 9.76 36.44
N ILE A 381 -43.77 9.23 35.35
CA ILE A 381 -42.45 9.65 34.87
C ILE A 381 -42.48 10.86 33.92
N GLU A 382 -43.58 11.10 33.20
CA GLU A 382 -43.69 12.25 32.29
C GLU A 382 -43.70 13.60 33.01
N PRO A 383 -44.49 13.80 34.09
CA PRO A 383 -44.47 15.06 34.82
C PRO A 383 -43.08 15.39 35.38
N ILE A 384 -42.33 14.37 35.80
CA ILE A 384 -40.97 14.53 36.32
C ILE A 384 -40.01 14.89 35.20
N ALA A 385 -40.06 14.20 34.05
CA ALA A 385 -39.22 14.53 32.91
C ALA A 385 -39.48 15.94 32.33
N ALA A 386 -40.67 16.50 32.56
CA ALA A 386 -41.05 17.85 32.14
C ALA A 386 -40.80 18.93 33.22
N SER A 387 -40.43 18.56 34.45
CA SER A 387 -40.29 19.52 35.55
C SER A 387 -39.02 20.37 35.47
N SER A 388 -38.03 19.95 34.68
CA SER A 388 -36.78 20.70 34.46
C SER A 388 -36.13 20.33 33.13
N ASP A 389 -35.60 21.32 32.41
CA ASP A 389 -34.83 21.13 31.18
C ASP A 389 -33.49 20.40 31.38
N ARG A 390 -33.03 20.37 32.65
CA ARG A 390 -31.86 19.59 33.06
C ARG A 390 -32.16 18.10 33.12
N ILE A 391 -33.43 17.69 33.32
CA ILE A 391 -33.78 16.27 33.33
C ILE A 391 -33.78 15.77 31.88
N GLY A 392 -32.78 14.95 31.55
CA GLY A 392 -32.71 14.28 30.26
C GLY A 392 -33.79 13.22 30.15
N PHE A 393 -33.95 12.37 31.18
CA PHE A 393 -35.03 11.40 31.26
C PHE A 393 -35.35 10.97 32.71
N CYS A 394 -36.54 10.38 32.87
CA CYS A 394 -36.95 9.67 34.08
C CYS A 394 -37.58 8.33 33.61
N ALA A 395 -37.02 7.20 34.03
CA ALA A 395 -37.47 5.89 33.57
C ALA A 395 -37.20 4.81 34.64
N ALA A 396 -37.96 3.73 34.63
CA ALA A 396 -37.71 2.58 35.50
C ALA A 396 -37.06 1.44 34.72
N VAL A 397 -36.14 0.73 35.36
CA VAL A 397 -35.50 -0.48 34.83
C VAL A 397 -35.63 -1.61 35.83
N ASP A 398 -35.74 -2.85 35.35
CA ASP A 398 -35.63 -4.01 36.22
C ASP A 398 -34.16 -4.33 36.59
N GLU A 399 -33.95 -5.36 37.41
CA GLU A 399 -32.63 -5.81 37.88
C GLU A 399 -31.66 -6.29 36.77
N ASN A 400 -32.16 -6.51 35.55
CA ASN A 400 -31.33 -6.85 34.39
C ASN A 400 -31.14 -5.65 33.45
N GLY A 401 -31.57 -4.45 33.87
CA GLY A 401 -31.47 -3.23 33.08
C GLY A 401 -32.51 -3.15 31.97
N TYR A 402 -33.55 -4.00 31.99
CA TYR A 402 -34.64 -3.89 31.03
C TYR A 402 -35.51 -2.67 31.35
N LEU A 403 -35.59 -1.75 30.39
CA LEU A 403 -36.37 -0.53 30.46
C LEU A 403 -37.68 -0.75 29.68
N PRO A 404 -38.78 -1.17 30.32
CA PRO A 404 -40.01 -1.51 29.60
C PRO A 404 -40.65 -0.28 28.95
N THR A 405 -40.78 0.81 29.71
CA THR A 405 -41.47 2.03 29.30
C THR A 405 -40.56 3.21 29.57
N HIS A 406 -40.31 4.01 28.53
CA HIS A 406 -39.51 5.22 28.61
C HIS A 406 -40.41 6.46 28.51
N ASN A 407 -39.86 7.65 28.78
CA ASN A 407 -40.53 8.88 28.38
C ASN A 407 -40.93 8.88 26.89
N LYS A 408 -42.05 9.53 26.55
CA LYS A 408 -42.64 9.59 25.21
C LYS A 408 -41.63 10.02 24.13
N LYS A 409 -40.78 11.01 24.44
CA LYS A 409 -39.75 11.52 23.51
C LYS A 409 -38.70 10.49 23.10
N PHE A 410 -38.56 9.39 23.86
CA PHE A 410 -37.65 8.28 23.57
C PHE A 410 -38.40 6.96 23.37
N SER A 411 -39.71 7.02 23.09
CA SER A 411 -40.56 5.85 22.86
C SER A 411 -41.21 5.87 21.48
N ALA A 412 -40.55 6.51 20.51
CA ALA A 412 -41.06 6.56 19.15
C ALA A 412 -41.02 5.16 18.50
N PRO A 413 -41.91 4.85 17.53
CA PRO A 413 -41.78 3.65 16.72
C PRO A 413 -40.46 3.64 15.95
N GLN A 414 -39.82 2.47 15.84
CA GLN A 414 -38.57 2.34 15.09
C GLN A 414 -38.77 2.57 13.59
N ARG A 415 -37.77 3.18 12.96
CA ARG A 415 -37.65 3.36 11.52
C ARG A 415 -36.84 2.19 10.92
N PRO A 416 -37.36 1.46 9.94
CA PRO A 416 -36.62 0.37 9.31
C PRO A 416 -35.29 0.85 8.70
N GLY A 417 -34.18 0.20 9.06
CA GLY A 417 -32.84 0.48 8.50
C GLY A 417 -32.14 1.74 9.02
N ASP A 418 -32.73 2.48 9.97
CA ASP A 418 -32.16 3.71 10.53
C ASP A 418 -31.72 3.51 11.99
N THR A 419 -30.67 2.70 12.17
CA THR A 419 -30.13 2.33 13.50
C THR A 419 -29.70 3.55 14.31
N VAL A 420 -29.20 4.60 13.65
CA VAL A 420 -28.75 5.84 14.32
C VAL A 420 -29.94 6.57 14.93
N TRP A 421 -31.01 6.80 14.15
CA TRP A 421 -32.21 7.45 14.67
C TRP A 421 -32.91 6.58 15.73
N ASN A 422 -32.99 5.26 15.52
CA ASN A 422 -33.59 4.32 16.47
C ASN A 422 -32.83 4.31 17.81
N THR A 423 -31.50 4.36 17.78
CA THR A 423 -30.66 4.41 18.99
C THR A 423 -30.96 5.63 19.85
N ALA A 424 -31.23 6.78 19.21
CA ALA A 424 -31.53 8.04 19.87
C ALA A 424 -32.99 8.14 20.36
N ASN A 425 -33.97 7.65 19.58
CA ASN A 425 -35.40 7.97 19.77
C ASN A 425 -36.29 6.78 20.18
N CYS A 426 -35.79 5.54 20.11
CA CYS A 426 -36.53 4.30 20.39
C CYS A 426 -35.83 3.52 21.51
N ARG A 427 -35.85 4.07 22.72
CA ARG A 427 -35.14 3.54 23.89
C ARG A 427 -36.02 2.72 24.84
N ASN A 428 -37.34 2.76 24.69
CA ASN A 428 -38.24 1.87 25.40
C ASN A 428 -38.04 0.41 24.97
N ARG A 429 -38.43 -0.51 25.85
CA ARG A 429 -38.39 -1.96 25.64
C ARG A 429 -36.99 -2.48 25.35
N ARG A 430 -35.92 -1.81 25.80
CA ARG A 430 -34.54 -2.22 25.55
C ARG A 430 -33.86 -2.64 26.85
N ILE A 431 -32.85 -3.50 26.73
CA ILE A 431 -31.99 -3.90 27.84
C ILE A 431 -30.75 -3.01 27.80
N PHE A 432 -30.48 -2.30 28.88
CA PHE A 432 -29.27 -1.52 29.11
C PHE A 432 -28.42 -2.27 30.14
N ASN A 433 -27.59 -3.18 29.64
CA ASN A 433 -26.74 -4.06 30.44
C ASN A 433 -25.30 -3.51 30.61
N ASP A 434 -25.11 -2.22 30.39
CA ASP A 434 -23.89 -1.51 30.73
C ASP A 434 -23.78 -1.30 32.25
N ARG A 435 -22.60 -0.90 32.72
CA ARG A 435 -22.30 -0.70 34.16
C ARG A 435 -23.36 0.16 34.85
N VAL A 436 -23.80 1.24 34.21
CA VAL A 436 -24.74 2.22 34.79
C VAL A 436 -26.15 1.65 34.83
N GLY A 437 -26.61 1.05 33.72
CA GLY A 437 -27.93 0.42 33.66
C GLY A 437 -28.11 -0.72 34.66
N LEU A 438 -27.12 -1.59 34.80
CA LEU A 438 -27.15 -2.71 35.76
C LEU A 438 -27.04 -2.23 37.21
N SER A 439 -26.13 -1.31 37.51
CA SER A 439 -25.99 -0.79 38.87
C SER A 439 -27.26 -0.08 39.34
N ALA A 440 -27.89 0.72 38.47
CA ALA A 440 -29.16 1.38 38.78
C ALA A 440 -30.31 0.37 39.03
N GLY A 441 -30.39 -0.71 38.24
CA GLY A 441 -31.43 -1.73 38.42
C GLY A 441 -31.19 -2.68 39.60
N ARG A 442 -29.94 -2.89 40.01
CA ARG A 442 -29.56 -3.87 41.06
C ARG A 442 -29.29 -3.25 42.43
N SER A 443 -29.05 -1.95 42.50
CA SER A 443 -28.78 -1.28 43.76
C SER A 443 -29.98 -1.37 44.69
N THR A 444 -29.75 -1.85 45.92
CA THR A 444 -30.73 -1.83 47.01
C THR A 444 -30.43 -0.73 48.03
N ALA A 445 -29.43 0.12 47.77
CA ALA A 445 -29.15 1.29 48.59
C ALA A 445 -30.28 2.32 48.44
N PRO A 446 -30.49 3.24 49.40
CA PRO A 446 -31.58 4.22 49.34
C PRO A 446 -31.61 5.04 48.04
N PHE A 447 -30.43 5.33 47.49
CA PHE A 447 -30.22 5.89 46.16
C PHE A 447 -28.82 5.48 45.66
N LEU A 448 -28.49 5.79 44.41
CA LEU A 448 -27.17 5.69 43.82
C LEU A 448 -26.98 6.81 42.80
N VAL A 449 -25.86 7.54 42.88
CA VAL A 449 -25.50 8.58 41.91
C VAL A 449 -24.32 8.10 41.08
N GLN A 450 -24.45 8.14 39.75
CA GLN A 450 -23.41 7.75 38.81
C GLN A 450 -23.23 8.80 37.74
N THR A 451 -22.00 9.10 37.36
CA THR A 451 -21.73 9.91 36.16
C THR A 451 -21.44 8.98 34.98
N TYR A 452 -21.98 9.30 33.81
CA TYR A 452 -21.75 8.49 32.61
C TYR A 452 -21.92 9.27 31.31
N ARG A 453 -21.32 8.74 30.23
CA ARG A 453 -21.53 9.22 28.86
C ARG A 453 -22.69 8.47 28.22
N ARG A 454 -23.76 9.19 27.93
CA ARG A 454 -24.92 8.65 27.22
C ARG A 454 -24.69 8.70 25.72
N ASP A 455 -24.75 7.55 25.07
CA ASP A 455 -24.75 7.43 23.61
C ASP A 455 -26.07 7.98 23.02
N MET A 456 -25.93 8.99 22.16
CA MET A 456 -26.99 9.66 21.41
C MET A 456 -27.07 9.20 19.95
N GLY A 457 -26.27 8.22 19.54
CA GLY A 457 -26.17 7.73 18.17
C GLY A 457 -25.11 8.47 17.34
N GLY A 458 -24.50 7.76 16.39
CA GLY A 458 -23.53 8.34 15.45
C GLY A 458 -22.21 8.80 16.09
N GLY A 459 -21.85 8.26 17.26
CA GLY A 459 -20.65 8.66 18.00
C GLY A 459 -20.81 9.93 18.85
N ASN A 460 -22.02 10.48 18.95
CA ASN A 460 -22.32 11.62 19.81
C ASN A 460 -22.62 11.13 21.24
N PHE A 461 -21.89 11.68 22.22
CA PHE A 461 -22.09 11.36 23.63
C PHE A 461 -22.42 12.63 24.41
N VAL A 462 -23.36 12.50 25.36
CA VAL A 462 -23.69 13.57 26.30
C VAL A 462 -23.40 13.09 27.71
N LEU A 463 -22.68 13.91 28.48
CA LEU A 463 -22.38 13.63 29.86
C LEU A 463 -23.64 13.83 30.72
N MET A 464 -23.95 12.85 31.56
CA MET A 464 -25.13 12.85 32.41
C MET A 464 -24.81 12.27 33.78
N LYS A 465 -25.53 12.73 34.80
CA LYS A 465 -25.66 12.04 36.08
C LYS A 465 -26.91 11.16 36.08
N ASP A 466 -26.75 9.88 36.38
CA ASP A 466 -27.83 8.94 36.66
C ASP A 466 -28.04 8.88 38.17
N ILE A 467 -29.22 9.26 38.63
CA ILE A 467 -29.60 9.22 40.04
C ILE A 467 -30.71 8.18 40.15
N SER A 468 -30.41 7.08 40.81
CA SER A 468 -31.30 5.93 40.88
C SER A 468 -31.75 5.64 42.30
N ALA A 469 -32.95 5.07 42.43
CA ALA A 469 -33.51 4.66 43.71
C ALA A 469 -34.31 3.35 43.52
N PRO A 470 -34.25 2.42 44.49
CA PRO A 470 -34.80 1.08 44.32
C PRO A 470 -36.32 1.07 44.39
N ILE A 471 -36.92 0.18 43.61
CA ILE A 471 -38.36 -0.07 43.57
C ILE A 471 -38.61 -1.43 44.21
N PHE A 472 -39.43 -1.43 45.26
CA PHE A 472 -39.80 -2.65 46.00
C PHE A 472 -41.30 -2.88 45.92
N VAL A 473 -41.69 -4.14 45.70
CA VAL A 473 -43.09 -4.57 45.65
C VAL A 473 -43.23 -5.83 46.49
N GLY A 474 -44.08 -5.80 47.51
CA GLY A 474 -44.27 -6.91 48.45
C GLY A 474 -42.99 -7.30 49.20
N GLY A 475 -42.11 -6.32 49.48
CA GLY A 475 -40.79 -6.56 50.08
C GLY A 475 -39.76 -7.19 49.14
N ARG A 476 -40.11 -7.45 47.86
CA ARG A 476 -39.19 -7.97 46.84
C ARG A 476 -38.68 -6.84 45.96
N HIS A 477 -37.37 -6.84 45.70
CA HIS A 477 -36.74 -5.86 44.82
C HIS A 477 -37.13 -6.13 43.35
N TRP A 478 -37.77 -5.16 42.70
CA TRP A 478 -38.17 -5.29 41.31
C TRP A 478 -37.08 -4.79 40.35
N GLY A 479 -36.45 -3.68 40.71
CA GLY A 479 -35.53 -2.91 39.89
C GLY A 479 -35.34 -1.50 40.46
N GLY A 480 -34.91 -0.54 39.64
CA GLY A 480 -34.65 0.83 40.06
C GLY A 480 -35.31 1.88 39.18
N LEU A 481 -35.71 3.00 39.77
CA LEU A 481 -35.92 4.24 39.05
C LEU A 481 -34.57 4.81 38.63
N ARG A 482 -34.51 5.42 37.46
CA ARG A 482 -33.38 6.22 36.95
C ARG A 482 -33.86 7.62 36.61
N LEU A 483 -33.27 8.62 37.25
CA LEU A 483 -33.42 10.04 36.94
C LEU A 483 -32.10 10.54 36.35
N ALA A 484 -32.07 10.77 35.05
CA ALA A 484 -30.88 11.24 34.37
C ALA A 484 -30.89 12.76 34.22
N VAL A 485 -29.91 13.43 34.81
CA VAL A 485 -29.76 14.89 34.83
C VAL A 485 -28.54 15.27 34.00
N LYS A 486 -28.67 16.30 33.15
CA LYS A 486 -27.55 16.88 32.41
C LYS A 486 -26.63 17.60 33.40
N VAL A 487 -25.34 17.26 33.31
CA VAL A 487 -24.28 17.92 34.07
C VAL A 487 -24.20 19.38 33.65
#